data_AF-A0A972TKQ0-F1
#
_entry.id   AF-A0A972TKQ0-F1
#
_cell.length_a   1.000
_cell.length_b   1.000
_cell.length_c   1.000
_cell.angle_alpha   90.00
_cell.angle_beta   90.00
_cell.angle_gamma   90.00
#
_symmetry.space_group_name_H-M   'P 1'
#
loop_
_entity.id
_entity.type
_entity.pdbx_description
1 polymer ?
#
loop_
_entity_poly.entity_id
_entity_poly.type
_entity_poly.pdbx_seq_one_letter_code
_entity_poly.pdbx_strand_id
1 'polypeptide(L)'
;MRRLKKDNVLPFLKEMNKKEKVFCPQLVDGKDLMLVLLGDGEYRGDIGKTTISAKSVLFPQSEEIISYSDKSISKVIDSTKTLVFGIRPCEMSAIEFTDRFMTRGDFIDPNYVSRRSNMTTIVIACHESPSDTCFCIDAGKMPYLETGYDVQLFDAGDYYIAVPGTKNGEEMFADKNFEQGGREDKEKLEEIKSKALHSQKTKPGIKMAIEILKEDRPDEAFWERLA
;
A
#
# COMPACT_ATOMS: atom_id res chain seq x y z
N MET A 1 2.86 -9.95 -16.81
CA MET A 1 2.32 -10.53 -15.57
C MET A 1 3.05 -11.82 -15.24
N ARG A 2 3.11 -12.17 -13.96
CA ARG A 2 3.78 -13.37 -13.42
C ARG A 2 2.87 -14.07 -12.41
N ARG A 3 3.26 -15.27 -11.98
CA ARG A 3 2.71 -15.94 -10.79
C ARG A 3 3.71 -15.85 -9.65
N LEU A 4 3.22 -15.62 -8.44
CA LEU A 4 4.00 -15.70 -7.21
C LEU A 4 3.29 -16.68 -6.27
N LYS A 5 3.83 -17.90 -6.11
CA LYS A 5 3.29 -18.88 -5.16
C LYS A 5 3.35 -18.32 -3.74
N LYS A 6 2.31 -18.59 -2.92
CA LYS A 6 2.26 -18.08 -1.54
C LYS A 6 3.47 -18.54 -0.72
N ASP A 7 3.90 -19.79 -0.92
CA ASP A 7 5.12 -20.35 -0.29
C ASP A 7 6.41 -19.63 -0.72
N ASN A 8 6.42 -19.00 -1.90
CA ASN A 8 7.56 -18.24 -2.41
C ASN A 8 7.56 -16.77 -1.98
N VAL A 9 6.50 -16.27 -1.32
CA VAL A 9 6.44 -14.88 -0.87
C VAL A 9 7.52 -14.59 0.16
N LEU A 10 7.64 -15.40 1.21
CA LEU A 10 8.68 -15.17 2.23
C LEU A 10 10.10 -15.31 1.66
N PRO A 11 10.44 -16.33 0.84
CA PRO A 11 11.71 -16.37 0.11
C PRO A 11 11.99 -15.12 -0.73
N PHE A 12 10.99 -14.61 -1.45
CA PHE A 12 11.10 -13.37 -2.22
C PHE A 12 11.39 -12.17 -1.34
N LEU A 13 10.63 -11.97 -0.25
CA LEU A 13 10.83 -10.88 0.69
C LEU A 13 12.22 -10.93 1.33
N LYS A 14 12.70 -12.12 1.68
CA LYS A 14 14.08 -12.32 2.18
C LYS A 14 15.14 -11.96 1.16
N GLU A 15 14.93 -12.23 -0.13
CA GLU A 15 15.86 -11.83 -1.18
C GLU A 15 15.90 -10.31 -1.34
N MET A 16 14.75 -9.64 -1.32
CA MET A 16 14.68 -8.18 -1.38
C MET A 16 15.32 -7.53 -0.15
N ASN A 17 15.14 -8.11 1.05
CA ASN A 17 15.67 -7.57 2.30
C ASN A 17 17.22 -7.56 2.39
N LYS A 18 17.92 -8.16 1.41
CA LYS A 18 19.39 -8.06 1.31
C LYS A 18 19.87 -6.71 0.75
N LYS A 19 19.01 -5.99 0.03
CA LYS A 19 19.38 -4.76 -0.72
C LYS A 19 18.57 -3.53 -0.34
N GLU A 20 17.44 -3.69 0.34
CA GLU A 20 16.53 -2.63 0.73
C GLU A 20 15.79 -3.00 2.02
N LYS A 21 15.24 -2.01 2.74
CA LYS A 21 14.37 -2.27 3.89
C LYS A 21 13.06 -2.87 3.40
N VAL A 22 12.66 -4.03 3.91
CA VAL A 22 11.36 -4.64 3.56
C VAL A 22 10.37 -4.46 4.69
N PHE A 23 9.27 -3.76 4.46
CA PHE A 23 8.11 -3.72 5.32
C PHE A 23 7.05 -4.69 4.82
N CYS A 24 6.50 -5.52 5.70
CA CYS A 24 5.38 -6.41 5.37
C CYS A 24 4.48 -6.66 6.59
N PRO A 25 3.20 -7.04 6.37
CA PRO A 25 2.30 -7.45 7.44
C PRO A 25 2.85 -8.65 8.20
N GLN A 26 3.05 -8.48 9.51
CA GLN A 26 3.54 -9.52 10.42
C GLN A 26 2.73 -9.45 11.73
N LEU A 27 2.55 -10.59 12.38
CA LEU A 27 1.94 -10.64 13.71
C LEU A 27 2.97 -10.21 14.75
N VAL A 28 2.67 -9.14 15.47
CA VAL A 28 3.43 -8.69 16.64
C VAL A 28 2.71 -9.18 17.90
N ASP A 29 3.49 -9.72 18.84
CA ASP A 29 3.00 -10.35 20.07
C ASP A 29 1.93 -11.45 19.83
N GLY A 30 1.98 -12.06 18.65
CA GLY A 30 1.07 -13.13 18.21
C GLY A 30 -0.39 -12.70 17.97
N LYS A 31 -0.69 -11.39 18.00
CA LYS A 31 -2.08 -10.88 17.92
C LYS A 31 -2.27 -9.80 16.88
N ASP A 32 -1.42 -8.78 16.89
CA ASP A 32 -1.65 -7.58 16.10
C ASP A 32 -0.96 -7.68 14.75
N LEU A 33 -1.74 -7.60 13.67
CA LEU A 33 -1.19 -7.54 12.33
C LEU A 33 -0.64 -6.13 12.07
N MET A 34 0.67 -6.00 12.02
CA MET A 34 1.38 -4.72 11.91
C MET A 34 2.22 -4.69 10.64
N LEU A 35 2.30 -3.53 9.99
CA LEU A 35 3.25 -3.30 8.91
C LEU A 35 4.60 -2.89 9.51
N VAL A 36 5.51 -3.85 9.67
CA VAL A 36 6.82 -3.67 10.32
C VAL A 36 7.94 -4.23 9.44
N LEU A 37 9.21 -3.94 9.80
CA LEU A 37 10.35 -4.49 9.07
C LEU A 37 10.34 -6.01 9.13
N LEU A 38 10.73 -6.66 8.04
CA LEU A 38 10.81 -8.11 7.95
C LEU A 38 11.73 -8.65 9.05
N GLY A 39 11.17 -9.45 9.97
CA GLY A 39 11.88 -10.00 11.13
C GLY A 39 11.52 -9.37 12.48
N ASP A 40 10.85 -8.22 12.50
CA ASP A 40 10.39 -7.57 13.74
C ASP A 40 9.09 -8.18 14.29
N GLY A 41 8.46 -9.08 13.52
CA GLY A 41 7.30 -9.88 13.94
C GLY A 41 7.32 -11.25 13.29
N GLU A 42 6.22 -11.98 13.40
CA GLU A 42 6.06 -13.29 12.76
C GLU A 42 5.31 -13.18 11.44
N TYR A 43 5.99 -13.47 10.34
CA TYR A 43 5.36 -13.57 9.02
C TYR A 43 4.71 -14.94 8.82
N ARG A 44 3.38 -14.99 8.80
CA ARG A 44 2.61 -16.23 8.50
C ARG A 44 1.83 -16.17 7.17
N GLY A 45 2.06 -15.13 6.37
CA GLY A 45 1.31 -14.91 5.13
C GLY A 45 -0.05 -14.24 5.33
N ASP A 46 -0.37 -13.80 6.56
CA ASP A 46 -1.57 -13.01 6.83
C ASP A 46 -1.55 -11.71 6.03
N ILE A 47 -2.56 -11.52 5.19
CA ILE A 47 -2.78 -10.28 4.46
C ILE A 47 -4.07 -9.66 4.97
N GLY A 48 -4.00 -8.45 5.49
CA GLY A 48 -5.12 -7.79 6.16
C GLY A 48 -4.95 -6.28 6.16
N LYS A 49 -5.88 -5.59 6.81
CA LYS A 49 -5.66 -4.20 7.19
C LYS A 49 -4.77 -4.22 8.43
N THR A 50 -3.61 -3.61 8.36
CA THR A 50 -2.72 -3.48 9.51
C THR A 50 -3.25 -2.44 10.50
N THR A 51 -2.91 -2.59 11.78
CA THR A 51 -3.36 -1.66 12.83
C THR A 51 -2.90 -0.23 12.56
N ILE A 52 -1.67 -0.08 12.05
CA ILE A 52 -1.11 1.20 11.61
C ILE A 52 -1.06 1.23 10.10
N SER A 53 -1.46 2.35 9.50
CA SER A 53 -1.44 2.57 8.06
C SER A 53 -0.03 2.59 7.49
N ALA A 54 0.13 2.13 6.25
CA ALA A 54 1.36 2.23 5.47
C ALA A 54 2.01 3.63 5.40
N LYS A 55 1.26 4.70 5.68
CA LYS A 55 1.81 6.06 5.81
C LYS A 55 2.90 6.16 6.87
N SER A 56 2.89 5.33 7.90
CA SER A 56 3.94 5.34 8.94
C SER A 56 5.35 5.08 8.38
N VAL A 57 5.47 4.42 7.23
CA VAL A 57 6.75 4.20 6.54
C VAL A 57 7.30 5.51 5.95
N LEU A 58 6.43 6.45 5.57
CA LEU A 58 6.80 7.77 5.06
C LEU A 58 6.95 8.81 6.18
N PHE A 59 6.25 8.59 7.31
CA PHE A 59 6.24 9.45 8.49
C PHE A 59 6.73 8.67 9.72
N PRO A 60 8.04 8.38 9.83
CA PRO A 60 8.57 7.72 11.00
C PRO A 60 8.35 8.56 12.26
N GLN A 61 8.21 7.91 13.41
CA GLN A 61 8.00 8.60 14.69
C GLN A 61 9.18 9.51 15.08
N SER A 62 10.39 9.17 14.62
CA SER A 62 11.60 9.93 14.81
C SER A 62 12.42 9.92 13.53
N GLU A 63 12.97 11.07 13.15
CA GLU A 63 13.89 11.19 12.02
C GLU A 63 15.05 12.13 12.36
N GLU A 64 16.26 11.76 11.96
CA GLU A 64 17.40 12.67 11.97
C GLU A 64 17.28 13.62 10.77
N ILE A 65 17.16 14.91 11.05
CA ILE A 65 17.04 15.95 10.01
C ILE A 65 18.30 16.80 9.88
N ILE A 66 19.14 16.81 10.93
CA ILE A 66 20.37 17.59 11.03
C ILE A 66 21.40 16.75 11.77
N SER A 67 22.64 16.76 11.26
CA SER A 67 23.80 16.20 11.94
C SER A 67 24.83 17.30 12.22
N TYR A 68 25.56 17.17 13.32
CA TYR A 68 26.64 18.08 13.71
C TYR A 68 27.91 17.28 13.99
N SER A 69 28.92 17.47 13.13
CA SER A 69 30.26 16.90 13.29
C SER A 69 31.30 17.91 12.83
N ASP A 70 32.47 17.92 13.47
CA ASP A 70 33.63 18.74 13.07
C ASP A 70 33.30 20.24 12.93
N LYS A 71 32.48 20.76 13.84
CA LYS A 71 31.99 22.15 13.84
C LYS A 71 31.18 22.52 12.59
N SER A 72 30.69 21.54 11.84
CA SER A 72 29.83 21.72 10.67
C SER A 72 28.45 21.13 10.92
N ILE A 73 27.43 21.83 10.42
CA ILE A 73 26.04 21.37 10.43
C ILE A 73 25.72 20.88 9.02
N SER A 74 25.21 19.66 8.90
CA SER A 74 24.73 19.09 7.65
C SER A 74 23.28 18.66 7.76
N LYS A 75 22.56 18.73 6.64
CA LYS A 75 21.20 18.21 6.55
C LYS A 75 21.26 16.71 6.31
N VAL A 76 20.43 15.96 7.03
CA VAL A 76 20.27 14.52 6.82
C VAL A 76 18.98 14.29 6.04
N ILE A 77 19.10 13.54 4.94
CA ILE A 77 17.97 13.11 4.12
C ILE A 77 18.07 11.60 3.97
N ASP A 78 17.09 10.88 4.51
CA ASP A 78 17.03 9.43 4.36
C ASP A 78 16.65 9.07 2.91
N SER A 79 17.58 8.43 2.21
CA SER A 79 17.40 7.92 0.85
C SER A 79 17.44 6.39 0.78
N THR A 80 17.19 5.72 1.92
CA THR A 80 17.20 4.27 2.00
C THR A 80 16.11 3.68 1.12
N LYS A 81 16.50 2.78 0.20
CA LYS A 81 15.54 1.99 -0.59
C LYS A 81 14.65 1.17 0.33
N THR A 82 13.36 1.22 0.07
CA THR A 82 12.34 0.57 0.90
C THR A 82 11.33 -0.14 0.02
N LEU A 83 11.11 -1.42 0.26
CA LEU A 83 10.02 -2.20 -0.31
C LEU A 83 8.89 -2.29 0.70
N VAL A 84 7.69 -1.87 0.33
CA VAL A 84 6.48 -2.04 1.13
C VAL A 84 5.61 -3.09 0.46
N PHE A 85 5.52 -4.26 1.08
CA PHE A 85 4.76 -5.39 0.58
C PHE A 85 3.43 -5.55 1.30
N GLY A 86 2.39 -5.95 0.57
CA GLY A 86 1.17 -6.48 1.15
C GLY A 86 0.15 -5.44 1.62
N ILE A 87 0.34 -4.17 1.24
CA ILE A 87 -0.61 -3.10 1.58
C ILE A 87 -1.87 -3.18 0.74
N ARG A 88 -2.97 -2.61 1.24
CA ARG A 88 -4.26 -2.61 0.53
C ARG A 88 -4.36 -1.43 -0.46
N PRO A 89 -5.20 -1.54 -1.51
CA PRO A 89 -5.42 -0.46 -2.49
C PRO A 89 -5.82 0.87 -1.85
N CYS A 90 -6.58 0.83 -0.76
CA CYS A 90 -6.98 2.01 -0.01
C CYS A 90 -5.80 2.67 0.73
N GLU A 91 -4.80 1.90 1.17
CA GLU A 91 -3.58 2.46 1.78
C GLU A 91 -2.71 3.15 0.75
N MET A 92 -2.52 2.53 -0.42
CA MET A 92 -1.80 3.17 -1.52
C MET A 92 -2.54 4.43 -1.99
N SER A 93 -3.87 4.39 -2.12
CA SER A 93 -4.68 5.57 -2.43
C SER A 93 -4.51 6.68 -1.39
N ALA A 94 -4.34 6.32 -0.11
CA ALA A 94 -4.12 7.28 0.96
C ALA A 94 -2.71 7.88 0.89
N ILE A 95 -1.69 7.11 0.46
CA ILE A 95 -0.34 7.60 0.17
C ILE A 95 -0.39 8.57 -1.02
N GLU A 96 -1.02 8.21 -2.14
CA GLU A 96 -1.18 9.11 -3.30
C GLU A 96 -1.91 10.41 -2.95
N PHE A 97 -2.92 10.33 -2.08
CA PHE A 97 -3.59 11.53 -1.59
C PHE A 97 -2.64 12.41 -0.77
N THR A 98 -1.71 11.79 -0.04
CA THR A 98 -0.69 12.47 0.77
C THR A 98 0.32 13.22 -0.10
N ASP A 99 0.68 12.64 -1.26
CA ASP A 99 1.57 13.28 -2.24
C ASP A 99 1.06 14.69 -2.63
N ARG A 100 -0.27 14.89 -2.72
CA ARG A 100 -0.88 16.17 -3.15
C ARG A 100 -0.54 17.38 -2.29
N PHE A 101 -0.19 17.17 -1.02
CA PHE A 101 0.20 18.26 -0.12
C PHE A 101 1.67 18.22 0.24
N MET A 102 2.31 17.04 0.25
CA MET A 102 3.74 16.93 0.57
C MET A 102 4.67 17.33 -0.58
N THR A 103 4.15 17.38 -1.81
CA THR A 103 4.95 17.67 -3.01
C THR A 103 4.42 18.84 -3.84
N ARG A 104 3.55 19.71 -3.29
CA ARG A 104 2.90 20.79 -4.04
C ARG A 104 3.34 22.18 -3.57
N GLY A 105 3.53 23.08 -4.54
CA GLY A 105 3.83 24.48 -4.31
C GLY A 105 5.23 24.70 -3.74
N ASP A 106 5.39 25.74 -2.95
CA ASP A 106 6.69 26.15 -2.39
C ASP A 106 7.08 25.37 -1.13
N PHE A 107 6.21 24.48 -0.63
CA PHE A 107 6.38 23.76 0.64
C PHE A 107 6.58 22.25 0.41
N ILE A 108 7.66 21.90 -0.30
CA ILE A 108 8.04 20.50 -0.53
C ILE A 108 8.81 19.98 0.67
N ASP A 109 8.36 18.87 1.26
CA ASP A 109 9.13 18.16 2.28
C ASP A 109 10.18 17.24 1.62
N PRO A 110 11.48 17.54 1.76
CA PRO A 110 12.54 16.78 1.10
C PRO A 110 12.76 15.39 1.70
N ASN A 111 12.44 15.18 2.97
CA ASN A 111 12.53 13.86 3.60
C ASN A 111 11.40 12.96 3.10
N TYR A 112 10.18 13.49 3.04
CA TYR A 112 9.05 12.78 2.44
C TYR A 112 9.35 12.41 0.98
N VAL A 113 9.77 13.37 0.16
CA VAL A 113 10.06 13.13 -1.27
C VAL A 113 11.15 12.08 -1.43
N SER A 114 12.21 12.14 -0.64
CA SER A 114 13.28 11.14 -0.68
C SER A 114 12.77 9.74 -0.32
N ARG A 115 12.02 9.58 0.77
CA ARG A 115 11.43 8.28 1.14
C ARG A 115 10.46 7.77 0.08
N ARG A 116 9.56 8.64 -0.40
CA ARG A 116 8.51 8.31 -1.37
C ARG A 116 9.08 7.90 -2.72
N SER A 117 10.16 8.54 -3.16
CA SER A 117 10.86 8.22 -4.43
C SER A 117 11.72 6.95 -4.34
N ASN A 118 12.17 6.58 -3.14
CA ASN A 118 12.92 5.34 -2.87
C ASN A 118 12.02 4.19 -2.37
N MET A 119 10.70 4.40 -2.36
CA MET A 119 9.70 3.41 -1.95
C MET A 119 9.17 2.65 -3.16
N THR A 120 9.33 1.33 -3.14
CA THR A 120 8.66 0.39 -4.05
C THR A 120 7.43 -0.19 -3.36
N THR A 121 6.27 -0.24 -4.03
CA THR A 121 5.03 -0.75 -3.43
C THR A 121 4.49 -1.99 -4.13
N ILE A 122 4.23 -3.04 -3.33
CA ILE A 122 3.51 -4.24 -3.76
C ILE A 122 2.16 -4.27 -3.06
N VAL A 123 1.10 -4.02 -3.83
CA VAL A 123 -0.28 -3.90 -3.36
C VAL A 123 -1.00 -5.23 -3.56
N ILE A 124 -1.85 -5.65 -2.61
CA ILE A 124 -2.69 -6.85 -2.77
C ILE A 124 -4.15 -6.42 -2.91
N ALA A 125 -4.73 -6.69 -4.08
CA ALA A 125 -6.13 -6.42 -4.38
C ALA A 125 -7.06 -7.07 -3.35
N CYS A 126 -8.17 -6.40 -3.05
CA CYS A 126 -9.24 -6.98 -2.24
C CYS A 126 -10.03 -7.96 -3.11
N HIS A 127 -10.12 -9.22 -2.69
CA HIS A 127 -10.99 -10.20 -3.34
C HIS A 127 -12.47 -9.98 -2.97
N GLU A 128 -12.73 -9.61 -1.72
CA GLU A 128 -14.03 -9.24 -1.19
C GLU A 128 -13.90 -8.07 -0.20
N SER A 129 -15.02 -7.47 0.22
CA SER A 129 -15.01 -6.42 1.25
C SER A 129 -14.54 -7.00 2.59
N PRO A 130 -13.37 -6.61 3.12
CA PRO A 130 -12.81 -7.25 4.32
C PRO A 130 -13.59 -6.96 5.61
N SER A 131 -14.40 -5.91 5.61
CA SER A 131 -15.19 -5.46 6.76
C SER A 131 -16.44 -4.71 6.30
N ASP A 132 -17.50 -4.76 7.09
CA ASP A 132 -18.68 -3.93 6.89
C ASP A 132 -18.38 -2.43 7.01
N THR A 133 -17.22 -2.04 7.53
CA THR A 133 -16.78 -0.64 7.60
C THR A 133 -16.07 -0.14 6.34
N CYS A 134 -15.72 -1.00 5.37
CA CYS A 134 -14.97 -0.59 4.18
C CYS A 134 -15.77 0.32 3.23
N PHE A 135 -15.27 1.49 2.86
CA PHE A 135 -15.99 2.50 2.06
C PHE A 135 -15.23 3.00 0.83
N CYS A 136 -14.20 2.26 0.38
CA CYS A 136 -13.29 2.71 -0.67
C CYS A 136 -14.02 3.06 -1.97
N ILE A 137 -15.06 2.28 -2.33
CA ILE A 137 -15.87 2.54 -3.52
C ILE A 137 -16.71 3.81 -3.41
N ASP A 138 -17.20 4.14 -2.21
CA ASP A 138 -17.95 5.37 -1.97
C ASP A 138 -17.05 6.61 -2.05
N ALA A 139 -15.76 6.44 -1.74
CA ALA A 139 -14.72 7.45 -1.93
C ALA A 139 -14.20 7.54 -3.38
N GLY A 140 -14.84 6.86 -4.34
CA GLY A 140 -14.43 6.86 -5.75
C GLY A 140 -13.13 6.08 -6.01
N LYS A 141 -12.78 5.14 -5.11
CA LYS A 141 -11.66 4.20 -5.28
C LYS A 141 -12.19 2.81 -5.62
N MET A 142 -11.29 1.86 -5.86
CA MET A 142 -11.64 0.50 -6.29
C MET A 142 -10.97 -0.55 -5.41
N PRO A 143 -11.47 -1.80 -5.40
CA PRO A 143 -10.84 -2.92 -4.67
C PRO A 143 -9.51 -3.37 -5.28
N TYR A 144 -9.09 -2.74 -6.37
CA TYR A 144 -7.77 -2.82 -6.98
C TYR A 144 -7.47 -1.45 -7.62
N LEU A 145 -6.21 -1.20 -7.95
CA LEU A 145 -5.73 0.04 -8.54
C LEU A 145 -5.49 -0.14 -10.04
N GLU A 146 -5.66 0.94 -10.79
CA GLU A 146 -5.26 1.01 -12.21
C GLU A 146 -3.84 1.57 -12.35
N THR A 147 -3.45 2.50 -11.49
CA THR A 147 -2.14 3.17 -11.47
C THR A 147 -1.67 3.41 -10.03
N GLY A 148 -0.44 3.92 -9.85
CA GLY A 148 0.06 4.35 -8.54
C GLY A 148 0.82 3.32 -7.71
N TYR A 149 1.08 2.13 -8.27
CA TYR A 149 1.76 1.03 -7.60
C TYR A 149 2.84 0.45 -8.51
N ASP A 150 3.85 -0.22 -7.93
CA ASP A 150 4.88 -0.91 -8.71
C ASP A 150 4.42 -2.31 -9.13
N VAL A 151 3.86 -3.09 -8.19
CA VAL A 151 3.25 -4.41 -8.49
C VAL A 151 1.91 -4.53 -7.78
N GLN A 152 0.91 -5.05 -8.49
CA GLN A 152 -0.37 -5.42 -7.90
C GLN A 152 -0.58 -6.93 -7.99
N LEU A 153 -0.91 -7.52 -6.84
CA LEU A 153 -1.15 -8.94 -6.67
C LEU A 153 -2.66 -9.20 -6.56
N PHE A 154 -3.11 -10.25 -7.25
CA PHE A 154 -4.48 -10.75 -7.21
C PHE A 154 -4.46 -12.18 -6.68
N ASP A 155 -5.19 -12.46 -5.60
CA ASP A 155 -5.22 -13.79 -4.98
C ASP A 155 -5.94 -14.80 -5.88
N ALA A 156 -5.22 -15.84 -6.29
CA ALA A 156 -5.71 -16.90 -7.16
C ALA A 156 -5.75 -18.27 -6.44
N GLY A 157 -5.74 -18.30 -5.10
CA GLY A 157 -5.68 -19.51 -4.29
C GLY A 157 -4.28 -19.76 -3.77
N ASP A 158 -3.55 -20.72 -4.34
CA ASP A 158 -2.20 -21.10 -3.89
C ASP A 158 -1.10 -20.13 -4.36
N TYR A 159 -1.45 -19.18 -5.22
CA TYR A 159 -0.55 -18.19 -5.78
C TYR A 159 -1.25 -16.85 -6.01
N TYR A 160 -0.45 -15.80 -6.16
CA TYR A 160 -0.88 -14.50 -6.64
C TYR A 160 -0.60 -14.35 -8.14
N ILE A 161 -1.54 -13.78 -8.88
CA ILE A 161 -1.27 -13.21 -10.20
C ILE A 161 -0.67 -11.81 -9.99
N ALA A 162 0.58 -11.62 -10.40
CA ALA A 162 1.32 -10.38 -10.25
C ALA A 162 1.30 -9.56 -11.55
N VAL A 163 0.79 -8.34 -11.48
CA VAL A 163 0.68 -7.39 -12.58
C VAL A 163 1.59 -6.19 -12.29
N PRO A 164 2.49 -5.80 -13.22
CA PRO A 164 3.35 -4.65 -13.00
C PRO A 164 2.56 -3.36 -13.28
N GLY A 165 2.75 -2.34 -12.44
CA GLY A 165 2.24 -0.99 -12.64
C GLY A 165 3.32 0.02 -13.05
N THR A 166 4.60 -0.31 -12.84
CA THR A 166 5.76 0.49 -13.26
C THR A 166 6.85 -0.37 -13.89
N LYS A 167 7.84 0.28 -14.51
CA LYS A 167 9.06 -0.39 -14.98
C LYS A 167 9.84 -1.04 -13.84
N ASN A 168 9.95 -0.38 -12.68
CA ASN A 168 10.61 -0.94 -11.50
C ASN A 168 9.92 -2.24 -11.06
N GLY A 169 8.58 -2.26 -11.03
CA GLY A 169 7.81 -3.46 -10.73
C GLY A 169 7.97 -4.58 -11.76
N GLU A 170 8.09 -4.24 -13.04
CA GLU A 170 8.39 -5.22 -14.09
C GLU A 170 9.79 -5.83 -13.92
N GLU A 171 10.79 -5.03 -13.55
CA GLU A 171 12.16 -5.52 -13.29
C GLU A 171 12.20 -6.51 -12.10
N MET A 172 11.31 -6.37 -11.11
CA MET A 172 11.20 -7.34 -9.99
C MET A 172 10.85 -8.75 -10.46
N PHE A 173 10.19 -8.89 -11.61
CA PHE A 173 9.80 -10.19 -12.16
C PHE A 173 10.96 -11.02 -12.72
N ALA A 174 12.17 -10.48 -12.75
CA ALA A 174 13.38 -11.24 -13.02
C ALA A 174 13.82 -12.12 -11.83
N ASP A 175 13.25 -11.87 -10.63
CA ASP A 175 13.52 -12.70 -9.46
C ASP A 175 12.98 -14.13 -9.64
N LYS A 176 13.79 -15.12 -9.23
CA LYS A 176 13.51 -16.56 -9.38
C LYS A 176 12.23 -17.03 -8.71
N ASN A 177 11.68 -16.27 -7.76
CA ASN A 177 10.46 -16.61 -7.05
C ASN A 177 9.20 -16.35 -7.90
N PHE A 178 9.32 -15.59 -9.00
CA PHE A 178 8.24 -15.38 -9.96
C PHE A 178 8.28 -16.39 -11.11
N GLU A 179 7.11 -16.96 -11.40
CA GLU A 179 6.91 -17.88 -12.53
C GLU A 179 6.19 -17.17 -13.69
N GLN A 180 6.38 -17.66 -14.92
CA GLN A 180 5.67 -17.13 -16.08
C GLN A 180 4.15 -17.35 -15.95
N GLY A 181 3.36 -16.30 -16.07
CA GLY A 181 1.90 -16.40 -16.19
C GLY A 181 1.48 -16.70 -17.64
N GLY A 182 0.36 -17.41 -17.81
CA GLY A 182 -0.19 -17.84 -19.09
C GLY A 182 -1.56 -17.25 -19.42
N ARG A 183 -2.23 -17.77 -20.45
CA ARG A 183 -3.56 -17.29 -20.90
C ARG A 183 -4.64 -17.46 -19.83
N GLU A 184 -4.63 -18.60 -19.14
CA GLU A 184 -5.58 -18.91 -18.06
C GLU A 184 -5.50 -17.88 -16.91
N ASP A 185 -4.31 -17.34 -16.62
CA ASP A 185 -4.17 -16.30 -15.60
C ASP A 185 -4.81 -14.97 -16.04
N LYS A 186 -4.86 -14.67 -17.35
CA LYS A 186 -5.55 -13.46 -17.83
C LYS A 186 -7.05 -13.59 -17.60
N GLU A 187 -7.61 -14.74 -17.96
CA GLU A 187 -9.04 -15.02 -17.80
C GLU A 187 -9.41 -15.01 -16.31
N LYS A 188 -8.60 -15.68 -15.47
CA LYS A 188 -8.79 -15.69 -14.02
C LYS A 188 -8.63 -14.31 -13.38
N LEU A 189 -7.69 -13.50 -13.87
CA LEU A 189 -7.51 -12.12 -13.40
C LEU A 189 -8.76 -11.27 -13.63
N GLU A 190 -9.36 -11.35 -14.81
CA GLU A 190 -10.58 -10.60 -15.13
C GLU A 190 -11.78 -11.12 -14.33
N GLU A 191 -11.85 -12.43 -14.08
CA GLU A 191 -12.84 -13.00 -13.16
C GLU A 191 -12.67 -12.46 -11.73
N ILE A 192 -11.45 -12.45 -11.20
CA ILE A 192 -11.14 -11.92 -9.86
C ILE A 192 -11.52 -10.43 -9.77
N LYS A 193 -11.14 -9.61 -10.75
CA LYS A 193 -11.51 -8.18 -10.78
C LYS A 193 -13.02 -7.98 -10.79
N SER A 194 -13.74 -8.74 -11.62
CA SER A 194 -15.18 -8.66 -11.71
C SER A 194 -15.84 -9.03 -10.38
N LYS A 195 -15.44 -10.15 -9.75
CA LYS A 195 -15.94 -10.56 -8.42
C LYS A 195 -15.60 -9.54 -7.34
N ALA A 196 -14.38 -9.01 -7.35
CA ALA A 196 -13.94 -7.99 -6.41
C ALA A 196 -14.83 -6.75 -6.48
N LEU A 197 -15.20 -6.28 -7.67
CA LEU A 197 -16.12 -5.15 -7.85
C LEU A 197 -17.54 -5.47 -7.36
N HIS A 198 -18.10 -6.62 -7.75
CA HIS A 198 -19.47 -6.99 -7.41
C HIS A 198 -19.67 -7.29 -5.92
N SER A 199 -18.62 -7.67 -5.20
CA SER A 199 -18.68 -7.93 -3.76
C SER A 199 -18.64 -6.67 -2.90
N GLN A 200 -18.35 -5.50 -3.49
CA GLN A 200 -18.32 -4.25 -2.73
C GLN A 200 -19.74 -3.77 -2.44
N LYS A 201 -19.99 -3.40 -1.18
CA LYS A 201 -21.25 -2.79 -0.74
C LYS A 201 -21.09 -1.28 -0.66
N THR A 202 -21.98 -0.54 -1.32
CA THR A 202 -22.01 0.93 -1.22
C THR A 202 -22.55 1.37 0.14
N LYS A 203 -22.08 2.53 0.59
CA LYS A 203 -22.54 3.24 1.78
C LYS A 203 -23.01 4.63 1.37
N PRO A 204 -24.30 4.80 1.03
CA PRO A 204 -24.83 6.08 0.56
C PRO A 204 -24.54 7.27 1.48
N GLY A 205 -24.58 7.06 2.80
CA GLY A 205 -24.27 8.10 3.78
C GLY A 205 -22.82 8.62 3.68
N ILE A 206 -21.85 7.74 3.41
CA ILE A 206 -20.45 8.15 3.23
C ILE A 206 -20.30 8.97 1.95
N LYS A 207 -20.91 8.51 0.84
CA LYS A 207 -20.88 9.23 -0.43
C LYS A 207 -21.49 10.63 -0.27
N MET A 208 -22.65 10.73 0.37
CA MET A 208 -23.32 12.00 0.64
C MET A 208 -22.46 12.93 1.51
N ALA A 209 -21.82 12.40 2.56
CA ALA A 209 -20.92 13.18 3.40
C ALA A 209 -19.72 13.73 2.60
N ILE A 210 -19.13 12.94 1.70
CA ILE A 210 -18.04 13.37 0.83
C ILE A 210 -18.50 14.49 -0.14
N GLU A 211 -19.72 14.39 -0.67
CA GLU A 211 -20.29 15.42 -1.55
C GLU A 211 -20.51 16.74 -0.81
N ILE A 212 -21.13 16.70 0.38
CA ILE A 212 -21.35 17.89 1.23
C ILE A 212 -20.03 18.58 1.57
N LEU A 213 -19.01 17.79 1.98
CA LEU A 213 -17.69 18.33 2.34
C LEU A 213 -16.95 18.97 1.16
N LYS A 214 -17.21 18.53 -0.08
CA LYS A 214 -16.61 19.13 -1.29
C LYS A 214 -17.24 20.46 -1.66
N GLU A 215 -18.50 20.69 -1.29
CA GLU A 215 -19.23 21.91 -1.61
C GLU A 215 -18.99 23.04 -0.58
N ASP A 216 -18.17 22.78 0.45
CA ASP A 216 -17.81 23.72 1.54
C ASP A 216 -19.06 24.35 2.22
N ARG A 217 -20.14 23.55 2.30
CA ARG A 217 -21.44 23.91 2.89
C ARG A 217 -21.96 22.88 3.91
N PRO A 218 -21.17 22.46 4.91
CA PRO A 218 -21.75 21.68 6.00
C PRO A 218 -22.68 22.61 6.82
N ASP A 219 -23.96 22.28 6.89
CA ASP A 219 -24.89 22.96 7.79
C ASP A 219 -24.68 22.51 9.25
N GLU A 220 -25.19 23.27 10.22
CA GLU A 220 -25.06 22.92 11.64
C GLU A 220 -25.67 21.54 11.94
N ALA A 221 -26.78 21.22 11.25
CA ALA A 221 -27.45 19.92 11.34
C ALA A 221 -26.60 18.76 10.79
N PHE A 222 -25.64 19.00 9.88
CA PHE A 222 -24.72 17.98 9.37
C PHE A 222 -23.78 17.52 10.47
N TRP A 223 -23.27 18.44 11.29
CA TRP A 223 -22.40 18.12 12.42
C TRP A 223 -23.16 17.39 13.53
N GLU A 224 -24.39 17.81 13.83
CA GLU A 224 -25.25 17.11 14.80
C GLU A 224 -25.60 15.67 14.37
N ARG A 225 -25.72 15.40 13.06
CA ARG A 225 -25.94 14.05 12.53
C ARG A 225 -24.69 13.17 12.53
N LEU A 226 -23.50 13.77 12.62
CA LEU A 226 -22.21 13.07 12.56
C LEU A 226 -21.68 12.70 13.95
N ALA A 227 -22.06 13.45 14.99
CA ALA A 227 -21.69 13.25 16.40
C ALA A 227 -22.49 12.10 17.05
#